data_AF-A0A2U1CVD3-F1
#
_entry.id   AF-A0A2U1CVD3-F1
#
_cell.length_a   1.000
_cell.length_b   1.000
_cell.length_c   1.000
_cell.angle_alpha   90.00
_cell.angle_beta   90.00
_cell.angle_gamma   90.00
#
_symmetry.space_group_name_H-M   'P 1'
#
loop_
_entity.id
_entity.type
_entity.pdbx_description
1 polymer ?
#
loop_
_entity_poly.entity_id
_entity_poly.type
_entity_poly.pdbx_seq_one_letter_code
_entity_poly.pdbx_strand_id
1 'polypeptide(L)' 'MEIVYLLVPLTLLLVAVGIGIFSWAVKNGQYDDLDGPAHQILYDDDEDMIPPGARANTNDAAETESPTPSDNPEDPPRR' A
#
# COMPACT_ATOMS: atom_id res chain seq x y z
N MET A 1 -0.43 12.80 52.84
CA MET A 1 -1.56 13.07 51.91
C MET A 1 -1.24 14.14 50.85
N GLU A 2 -0.08 14.82 50.90
CA GLU A 2 0.27 15.85 49.91
C GLU A 2 0.54 15.33 48.49
N ILE A 3 1.09 14.12 48.36
CA ILE A 3 1.46 13.54 47.06
C ILE A 3 0.27 13.40 46.10
N VAL A 4 -0.95 13.26 46.64
CA VAL A 4 -2.19 13.16 45.85
C VAL A 4 -2.43 14.43 45.05
N TYR A 5 -2.09 15.60 45.61
CA TYR A 5 -2.21 16.89 44.92
C TYR A 5 -1.25 17.03 43.74
N LEU A 6 -0.17 16.24 43.70
CA LEU A 6 0.75 16.19 42.56
C LEU A 6 0.31 15.11 41.56
N LEU A 7 -0.06 13.93 42.04
CA LEU A 7 -0.40 12.78 41.18
C LEU A 7 -1.70 12.98 40.38
N VAL A 8 -2.72 13.60 40.98
CA VAL A 8 -4.00 13.85 40.28
C VAL A 8 -3.80 14.74 39.03
N PRO A 9 -3.19 15.94 39.10
CA PRO A 9 -2.99 16.75 37.90
C PRO A 9 -1.98 16.12 36.94
N LEU A 10 -0.95 15.43 37.43
CA LEU A 10 0.03 14.77 36.57
C LEU A 10 -0.60 13.65 35.71
N THR A 11 -1.47 12.83 36.32
CA THR A 11 -2.18 11.78 35.59
C THR A 11 -3.18 12.36 34.60
N LEU A 12 -3.90 13.43 34.97
CA LEU A 12 -4.81 14.15 34.08
C LEU A 12 -4.09 14.73 32.85
N LEU A 13 -2.88 15.28 33.06
CA LEU A 13 -2.01 15.75 31.99
C LEU A 13 -1.59 14.61 31.06
N LEU A 14 -1.15 13.48 31.61
CA LEU A 14 -0.76 12.30 30.83
C LEU A 14 -1.91 11.77 29.98
N VAL A 15 -3.13 11.70 30.55
CA VAL A 15 -4.34 11.29 29.81
C VAL A 15 -4.65 12.28 28.70
N ALA A 16 -4.60 13.59 28.97
CA ALA A 16 -4.84 14.62 27.95
C ALA A 16 -3.82 14.54 26.80
N VAL A 17 -2.53 14.33 27.11
CA VAL A 17 -1.48 14.13 26.12
C VAL A 17 -1.72 12.86 25.31
N GLY A 18 -2.07 11.75 25.97
CA GLY A 18 -2.40 10.49 25.29
C GLY A 18 -3.56 10.64 24.31
N ILE A 19 -4.66 11.30 24.73
CA ILE A 19 -5.80 11.60 23.86
C ILE A 19 -5.40 12.52 22.70
N GLY A 20 -4.55 13.51 22.96
CA GLY A 20 -4.04 14.43 21.93
C GLY A 20 -3.22 13.71 20.86
N ILE A 21 -2.27 12.89 21.26
CA ILE A 21 -1.43 12.09 20.35
C ILE A 21 -2.30 11.09 19.57
N PHE A 22 -3.19 10.39 20.26
CA PHE A 22 -4.10 9.43 19.63
C PHE A 22 -5.00 10.11 18.59
N SER A 23 -5.61 11.25 18.94
CA SER A 23 -6.47 12.00 18.02
C SER A 23 -5.69 12.54 16.81
N TRP A 24 -4.42 12.90 17.00
CA TRP A 24 -3.55 13.30 15.89
C TRP A 24 -3.23 12.11 14.98
N ALA A 25 -2.86 10.95 15.55
CA ALA A 25 -2.56 9.74 14.79
C ALA A 25 -3.76 9.25 13.95
N VAL A 26 -4.97 9.29 14.53
CA VAL A 26 -6.21 8.97 13.81
C VAL A 26 -6.45 9.93 12.64
N LYS A 27 -6.27 11.24 12.86
CA LYS A 27 -6.42 12.24 11.78
C LYS A 27 -5.35 12.11 10.70
N ASN A 28 -4.18 11.61 11.04
CA ASN A 28 -3.07 11.41 10.12
C ASN A 28 -3.18 10.09 9.34
N GLY A 29 -4.27 9.35 9.47
CA GLY A 29 -4.52 8.12 8.70
C GLY A 29 -3.58 6.97 9.04
N GLN A 30 -2.94 6.96 10.22
CA GLN A 30 -2.02 5.88 10.63
C GLN A 30 -2.71 4.50 10.68
N TYR A 31 -4.03 4.48 10.81
CA TYR A 31 -4.83 3.25 10.86
C TYR A 31 -5.50 2.92 9.52
N ASP A 32 -5.28 3.70 8.46
CA ASP A 32 -5.90 3.48 7.16
C ASP A 32 -5.16 2.40 6.35
N ASP A 33 -3.91 2.12 6.69
CA ASP A 33 -3.09 1.08 6.05
C ASP A 33 -2.72 -0.04 7.05
N LEU A 34 -3.74 -0.80 7.45
CA LEU A 34 -3.56 -2.05 8.22
C LEU A 34 -3.32 -3.26 7.29
N ASP A 35 -3.58 -3.11 5.99
CA ASP A 35 -3.51 -4.18 4.99
C ASP A 35 -2.12 -4.29 4.32
N GLY A 36 -1.31 -3.22 4.35
CA GLY A 36 0.02 -3.18 3.72
C GLY A 36 1.00 -4.28 4.13
N PRO A 37 1.18 -4.60 5.43
CA PRO A 37 2.13 -5.62 5.87
C PRO A 37 1.65 -7.06 5.66
N ALA A 38 0.33 -7.29 5.59
CA ALA A 38 -0.24 -8.63 5.53
C ALA A 38 -0.02 -9.29 4.15
N HIS A 39 0.16 -8.50 3.10
CA HIS A 39 0.38 -9.02 1.75
C HIS A 39 1.85 -9.34 1.48
N GLN A 40 2.80 -8.69 2.16
CA GLN A 40 4.24 -8.96 1.97
C GLN A 40 4.64 -10.36 2.46
N ILE A 41 4.14 -10.78 3.63
CA ILE A 41 4.56 -12.07 4.22
C ILE A 41 4.22 -13.30 3.36
N LEU A 42 3.31 -13.16 2.39
CA LEU A 42 2.91 -14.25 1.50
C LEU A 42 3.72 -14.30 0.20
N TYR A 43 4.38 -13.20 -0.20
CA TYR A 43 5.09 -13.09 -1.48
C TYR A 43 6.59 -12.76 -1.34
N ASP A 44 7.07 -12.42 -0.13
CA ASP A 44 8.48 -12.11 0.14
C ASP A 44 9.41 -13.30 -0.16
N ASP A 45 8.92 -14.54 -0.05
CA ASP A 45 9.69 -15.77 -0.32
C ASP A 45 9.84 -16.09 -1.82
N ASP A 46 8.99 -15.51 -2.68
CA ASP A 46 8.96 -15.80 -4.13
C ASP A 46 9.86 -14.85 -4.94
N GLU A 47 10.38 -13.77 -4.35
CA GLU A 47 11.21 -12.79 -5.06
C GLU A 47 12.50 -13.41 -5.64
N ASP A 48 13.08 -14.36 -4.93
CA ASP A 48 14.27 -15.11 -5.37
C ASP A 48 13.95 -16.14 -6.47
N MET A 49 12.68 -16.47 -6.67
CA MET A 49 12.21 -17.40 -7.69
C MET A 49 11.92 -16.73 -9.05
N ILE A 50 11.94 -15.38 -9.10
CA ILE A 50 11.70 -14.63 -10.35
C ILE A 50 12.97 -14.67 -11.22
N PRO A 51 12.94 -15.33 -12.40
CA PRO A 51 14.10 -15.38 -13.29
C PRO A 51 14.47 -13.97 -13.77
N PRO A 52 15.77 -13.64 -13.91
CA PRO A 52 16.25 -12.29 -14.20
C PRO A 52 15.76 -11.66 -15.52
N GLY A 53 15.12 -12.45 -16.40
CA GLY A 53 14.49 -11.96 -17.63
C GLY A 53 13.00 -11.57 -17.52
N ALA A 54 12.34 -11.83 -16.37
CA ALA A 54 10.91 -11.57 -16.19
C ALA A 54 10.59 -10.22 -15.53
N ARG A 55 11.59 -9.51 -14.99
CA ARG A 55 11.44 -8.16 -14.39
C ARG A 55 11.46 -7.06 -15.47
N ALA A 56 10.65 -7.22 -16.51
CA ALA A 56 10.51 -6.19 -17.54
C ALA A 56 9.63 -5.05 -17.04
N ASN A 57 10.27 -3.96 -16.63
CA ASN A 57 9.80 -2.57 -16.54
C ASN A 57 8.28 -2.34 -16.67
N THR A 58 7.58 -2.20 -15.54
CA THR A 58 6.22 -1.62 -15.52
C THR A 58 6.21 -0.09 -15.66
N ASN A 59 7.33 0.52 -16.05
CA ASN A 59 7.40 1.95 -16.34
C ASN A 59 7.03 2.29 -17.81
N ASP A 60 6.72 1.29 -18.65
CA ASP A 60 6.30 1.48 -20.05
C ASP A 60 4.77 1.32 -20.26
N ALA A 61 3.95 1.58 -19.24
CA ALA A 61 2.48 1.55 -19.35
C ALA A 61 1.85 2.94 -19.59
N ALA A 62 2.64 3.92 -20.02
CA ALA A 62 2.18 5.28 -20.30
C ALA A 62 2.73 5.88 -21.60
N GLU A 63 3.11 5.09 -22.60
CA GLU A 63 3.20 5.56 -23.99
C GLU A 63 3.23 4.35 -24.93
N THR A 64 2.80 4.54 -26.17
CA THR A 64 2.77 3.57 -27.28
C THR A 64 1.44 2.84 -27.52
N GLU A 65 0.56 3.59 -28.20
CA GLU A 65 -0.03 3.19 -29.48
C GLU A 65 -0.93 1.94 -29.53
N SER A 66 -2.24 2.21 -29.64
CA SER A 66 -3.11 1.42 -30.51
C SER A 66 -2.48 1.32 -31.91
N PRO A 67 -2.29 0.11 -32.45
CA PRO A 67 -3.08 -0.25 -33.60
C PRO A 67 -3.60 -1.69 -33.54
N THR A 68 -4.89 -1.81 -33.83
CA THR A 68 -5.66 -3.02 -34.08
C THR A 68 -4.88 -4.02 -34.96
N PRO A 69 -4.64 -5.26 -34.51
CA PRO A 69 -4.15 -6.32 -35.37
C PRO A 69 -5.18 -6.60 -36.48
N SER A 70 -4.80 -6.31 -37.71
CA SER A 70 -5.51 -6.69 -38.93
C SER A 70 -5.43 -8.22 -39.09
N ASP A 71 -6.36 -8.94 -38.47
CA ASP A 71 -6.60 -10.36 -38.75
C ASP A 71 -7.09 -10.52 -40.19
N ASN A 72 -6.21 -10.97 -41.09
CA ASN A 72 -6.57 -11.43 -42.42
C ASN A 72 -6.41 -12.96 -42.47
N PRO A 73 -7.49 -13.73 -42.26
CA PRO A 73 -7.53 -15.13 -42.63
C PRO A 73 -8.02 -15.28 -44.07
N GLU A 74 -7.24 -16.04 -44.84
CA GLU A 74 -7.51 -16.60 -46.16
C GLU A 74 -9.01 -16.77 -46.52
N ASP A 75 -9.47 -16.10 -47.59
CA ASP A 75 -10.69 -16.45 -48.33
C ASP A 75 -10.29 -16.96 -49.75
N PRO A 76 -10.71 -18.17 -50.18
CA PRO A 76 -10.23 -18.84 -51.39
C PRO A 76 -10.86 -18.28 -52.70
N PRO A 77 -10.36 -18.67 -53.89
CA PRO A 77 -10.63 -17.92 -55.12
C PRO A 77 -12.05 -18.15 -55.65
N ARG A 78 -12.76 -17.05 -55.97
CA ARG A 78 -13.93 -17.12 -56.86
C ARG A 78 -13.50 -16.83 -58.29
N ARG A 79 -13.93 -17.74 -59.17
CA ARG A 79 -13.73 -17.81 -60.63
C ARG A 79 -14.00 -16.50 -61.37
#